data_AF-A0A6P2BJ33-F1
#
_entry.id   AF-A0A6P2BJ33-F1
#
_cell.length_a   1.000
_cell.length_b   1.000
_cell.length_c   1.000
_cell.angle_alpha   90.00
_cell.angle_beta   90.00
_cell.angle_gamma   90.00
#
_symmetry.space_group_name_H-M   'P 1'
#
loop_
_entity.id
_entity.type
_entity.pdbx_description
1 polymer ?
#
loop_
_entity_poly.entity_id
_entity_poly.type
_entity_poly.pdbx_seq_one_letter_code
_entity_poly.pdbx_strand_id
1 'polypeptide(L)'
;MPYLVAWLVWGVATLLLLAGFIWLTRWVRPAFLKDLLRFLVAGVVLVPARGFEDSWAPAWVVFIFEAFLQRDGDPVAAAMMLVVGLALALVALIVVTAMRVFGARSSSQSP
;
A
#
# COMPACT_ATOMS: atom_id res chain seq x y z
N MET A 1 -0.02 -18.12 22.54
CA MET A 1 -0.89 -17.00 22.96
C MET A 1 -0.36 -15.60 22.62
N PRO A 2 0.95 -15.24 22.72
CA PRO A 2 1.39 -13.85 22.48
C PRO A 2 1.17 -13.36 21.03
N TYR A 3 1.17 -14.29 20.06
CA TYR A 3 0.93 -13.97 18.64
C TYR A 3 -0.50 -13.49 18.35
N LEU A 4 -1.51 -13.93 19.12
CA LEU A 4 -2.91 -13.55 18.86
C LEU A 4 -3.13 -12.05 19.04
N VAL A 5 -2.51 -11.46 20.07
CA VAL A 5 -2.57 -10.01 20.32
C VAL A 5 -1.87 -9.25 19.19
N ALA A 6 -0.71 -9.72 18.72
CA ALA A 6 0.00 -9.11 17.60
C ALA A 6 -0.82 -9.14 16.30
N TRP A 7 -1.43 -10.29 15.97
CA TRP A 7 -2.31 -10.44 14.81
C TRP A 7 -3.59 -9.58 14.92
N LEU A 8 -4.16 -9.43 16.12
CA LEU A 8 -5.31 -8.56 16.36
C LEU A 8 -4.94 -7.09 16.19
N VAL A 9 -3.86 -6.63 16.81
CA VAL A 9 -3.36 -5.25 16.66
C VAL A 9 -3.07 -4.97 15.19
N TRP A 10 -2.45 -5.91 14.49
CA TRP A 10 -2.16 -5.81 13.07
C TRP A 10 -3.42 -5.72 12.19
N GLY A 11 -4.37 -6.63 12.40
CA GLY A 11 -5.62 -6.67 11.64
C GLY A 11 -6.44 -5.40 11.86
N VAL A 12 -6.55 -4.95 13.12
CA VAL A 12 -7.26 -3.72 13.47
C VAL A 12 -6.56 -2.50 12.90
N ALA A 13 -5.23 -2.38 13.02
CA ALA A 13 -4.48 -1.26 12.46
C ALA A 13 -4.65 -1.18 10.94
N THR A 14 -4.57 -2.33 10.25
CA THR A 14 -4.76 -2.40 8.80
C THR A 14 -6.18 -1.98 8.40
N LEU A 15 -7.20 -2.48 9.11
CA LEU A 15 -8.60 -2.11 8.86
C LEU A 15 -8.85 -0.63 9.11
N LEU A 16 -8.31 -0.05 10.19
CA LEU A 16 -8.43 1.37 10.50
C LEU A 16 -7.72 2.23 9.45
N LEU A 17 -6.54 1.82 9.00
CA LEU A 17 -5.78 2.53 7.97
C LEU A 17 -6.54 2.49 6.63
N LEU A 18 -7.09 1.33 6.26
CA LEU A 18 -7.93 1.19 5.06
C LEU A 18 -9.22 2.02 5.18
N ALA A 19 -9.90 1.98 6.32
CA ALA A 19 -11.14 2.71 6.56
C ALA A 19 -10.93 4.23 6.56
N GLY A 20 -9.90 4.70 7.27
CA GLY A 20 -9.49 6.11 7.27
C GLY A 20 -9.14 6.59 5.87
N PHE A 21 -8.53 5.73 5.06
CA PHE A 21 -8.17 6.05 3.68
C PHE A 21 -9.36 6.09 2.72
N ILE A 22 -10.27 5.12 2.81
CA ILE A 22 -11.54 5.14 2.07
C ILE A 22 -12.33 6.39 2.45
N TRP A 23 -12.35 6.74 3.73
CA TRP A 23 -13.00 7.96 4.20
C TRP A 23 -12.33 9.21 3.62
N LEU A 24 -10.99 9.33 3.68
CA LEU A 24 -10.25 10.47 3.14
C LEU A 24 -10.47 10.64 1.63
N THR A 25 -10.46 9.54 0.87
CA THR A 25 -10.68 9.54 -0.59
C THR A 25 -12.11 9.92 -0.99
N ARG A 26 -13.09 9.94 -0.07
CA ARG A 26 -14.43 10.49 -0.35
C ARG A 26 -14.42 12.01 -0.50
N TRP A 27 -13.53 12.70 0.21
CA TRP A 27 -13.44 14.17 0.21
C TRP A 27 -12.60 14.72 -0.94
N VAL A 28 -11.69 13.92 -1.48
CA VAL A 28 -10.81 14.31 -2.59
C VAL A 28 -11.62 14.43 -3.88
N ARG A 29 -11.87 15.61 -4.42
CA ARG A 29 -12.64 15.76 -5.68
C ARG A 29 -11.96 15.22 -6.95
N PRO A 30 -10.67 15.46 -7.21
CA PRO A 30 -10.05 15.04 -8.47
C PRO A 30 -9.94 13.51 -8.55
N ALA A 31 -10.55 12.91 -9.59
CA ALA A 31 -10.58 11.46 -9.79
C ALA A 31 -9.16 10.87 -9.90
N PHE A 32 -8.24 11.58 -10.55
CA PHE A 32 -6.83 11.18 -10.63
C PHE A 32 -6.18 11.10 -9.25
N LEU A 33 -6.42 12.09 -8.37
CA LEU A 33 -5.85 12.09 -7.03
C LEU A 33 -6.44 10.96 -6.16
N LYS A 34 -7.74 10.64 -6.33
CA LYS A 34 -8.34 9.46 -5.70
C LYS A 34 -7.65 8.16 -6.12
N ASP A 35 -7.42 7.99 -7.41
CA ASP A 35 -6.79 6.78 -7.94
C ASP A 35 -5.34 6.69 -7.50
N LEU A 36 -4.56 7.78 -7.60
CA LEU A 36 -3.19 7.84 -7.08
C LEU A 36 -3.14 7.40 -5.61
N LEU A 37 -4.00 7.98 -4.78
CA LEU A 37 -4.11 7.62 -3.37
C LEU A 37 -4.41 6.12 -3.19
N ARG A 38 -5.41 5.57 -3.89
CA ARG A 38 -5.77 4.13 -3.80
C ARG A 38 -4.60 3.22 -4.15
N PHE A 39 -3.88 3.53 -5.21
CA PHE A 39 -2.71 2.76 -5.61
C PHE A 39 -1.59 2.87 -4.59
N LEU A 40 -1.28 4.06 -4.07
CA LEU A 40 -0.25 4.23 -3.04
C LEU A 40 -0.57 3.40 -1.79
N VAL A 41 -1.81 3.40 -1.31
CA VAL A 41 -2.19 2.58 -0.15
C VAL A 41 -2.16 1.10 -0.45
N ALA A 42 -2.59 0.66 -1.63
CA ALA A 42 -2.43 -0.72 -2.03
C ALA A 42 -0.94 -1.12 -2.02
N GLY A 43 -0.06 -0.27 -2.55
CA GLY A 43 1.39 -0.47 -2.51
C GLY A 43 1.93 -0.55 -1.09
N VAL A 44 1.50 0.32 -0.17
CA VAL A 44 1.97 0.28 1.23
C VAL A 44 1.45 -0.96 1.97
N VAL A 45 0.18 -1.30 1.82
CA VAL A 45 -0.49 -2.35 2.61
C VAL A 45 -0.17 -3.75 2.11
N LEU A 46 -0.03 -3.95 0.79
CA LEU A 46 0.08 -5.28 0.19
C LEU A 46 1.51 -5.80 0.11
N VAL A 47 2.52 -4.96 0.30
CA VAL A 47 3.92 -5.41 0.21
C VAL A 47 4.31 -6.15 1.48
N PRO A 48 4.65 -7.43 1.40
CA PRO A 48 5.19 -8.16 2.52
C PRO A 48 6.70 -7.89 2.66
N ALA A 49 7.18 -7.82 3.89
CA ALA A 49 8.59 -7.90 4.24
C ALA A 49 8.78 -8.98 5.31
N ARG A 50 9.98 -9.53 5.40
CA ARG A 50 10.36 -10.39 6.52
C ARG A 50 10.65 -9.53 7.74
N GLY A 51 10.11 -9.92 8.88
CA GLY A 51 10.42 -9.34 10.18
C GLY A 51 11.13 -10.34 11.09
N PHE A 52 11.02 -10.12 12.40
CA PHE A 52 11.63 -10.94 13.44
C PHE A 52 11.25 -12.44 13.31
N GLU A 53 12.23 -13.34 13.52
CA GLU A 53 12.07 -14.80 13.41
C GLU A 53 11.53 -15.31 12.06
N ASP A 54 11.90 -14.67 10.94
CA ASP A 54 11.44 -15.02 9.59
C ASP A 54 9.91 -14.97 9.41
N SER A 55 9.22 -14.24 10.29
CA SER A 55 7.79 -13.99 10.15
C SER A 55 7.52 -12.99 9.02
N TRP A 56 6.43 -13.18 8.28
CA TRP A 56 6.02 -12.26 7.21
C TRP A 56 4.99 -11.27 7.72
N ALA A 57 5.24 -9.97 7.53
CA ALA A 57 4.33 -8.89 7.85
C ALA A 57 4.38 -7.81 6.77
N PRO A 58 3.40 -6.89 6.68
CA PRO A 58 3.50 -5.78 5.74
C PRO A 58 4.75 -4.93 6.00
N ALA A 59 5.41 -4.51 4.93
CA ALA A 59 6.69 -3.82 4.99
C ALA A 59 6.66 -2.53 5.82
N TRP A 60 5.51 -1.84 5.86
CA TRP A 60 5.36 -0.64 6.70
C TRP A 60 5.34 -0.97 8.20
N VAL A 61 4.81 -2.13 8.58
CA VAL A 61 4.81 -2.60 9.97
C VAL A 61 6.22 -2.95 10.36
N VAL A 62 6.89 -3.78 9.55
CA VAL A 62 8.29 -4.17 9.77
C VAL A 62 9.17 -2.93 9.88
N PHE A 63 9.01 -1.96 8.96
CA PHE A 63 9.75 -0.71 8.99
C PHE A 63 9.54 0.07 10.29
N ILE A 64 8.30 0.25 10.75
CA ILE A 64 8.04 1.00 12.00
C ILE A 64 8.61 0.25 13.22
N PHE A 65 8.42 -1.07 13.28
CA PHE A 65 8.93 -1.86 14.40
C PHE A 65 10.46 -1.87 14.44
N GLU A 66 11.11 -2.12 13.31
CA GLU A 66 12.56 -2.18 13.25
C GLU A 66 13.23 -0.81 13.38
N ALA A 67 12.59 0.27 12.91
CA ALA A 67 13.14 1.62 13.01
C ALA A 67 12.97 2.25 14.40
N PHE A 68 11.87 1.95 15.11
CA PHE A 68 11.51 2.67 16.34
C PHE A 68 11.41 1.80 17.59
N LEU A 69 11.17 0.50 17.47
CA LEU A 69 10.87 -0.39 18.60
C LEU A 69 11.95 -1.45 18.84
N GLN A 70 12.85 -1.69 17.88
CA GLN A 70 13.93 -2.67 17.97
C GLN A 70 15.29 -1.98 17.96
N ARG A 71 16.18 -2.38 18.89
CA ARG A 71 17.51 -1.76 19.04
C ARG A 71 18.51 -2.19 17.96
N ASP A 72 18.38 -3.43 17.48
CA ASP A 72 19.24 -4.05 16.47
C ASP A 72 18.46 -4.43 15.19
N GLY A 73 17.41 -3.66 14.84
CA GLY A 73 16.63 -3.88 13.62
C GLY A 73 17.36 -3.42 12.35
N ASP A 74 16.96 -3.93 11.18
CA ASP A 74 17.42 -3.47 9.87
C ASP A 74 16.26 -2.86 9.06
N PRO A 75 15.83 -1.64 9.41
CA PRO A 75 14.70 -1.00 8.74
C PRO A 75 14.97 -0.70 7.26
N VAL A 76 16.23 -0.76 6.80
CA VAL A 76 16.58 -0.46 5.40
C VAL A 76 15.98 -1.49 4.45
N ALA A 77 16.00 -2.77 4.82
CA ALA A 77 15.40 -3.83 4.02
C ALA A 77 13.88 -3.62 3.85
N ALA A 78 13.18 -3.31 4.95
CA ALA A 78 11.75 -3.01 4.92
C ALA A 78 11.43 -1.72 4.14
N ALA A 79 12.27 -0.69 4.27
CA ALA A 79 12.14 0.55 3.50
C ALA A 79 12.31 0.32 1.99
N MET A 80 13.28 -0.49 1.57
CA MET A 80 13.47 -0.85 0.16
C MET A 80 12.24 -1.59 -0.38
N MET A 81 11.67 -2.52 0.38
CA MET A 81 10.43 -3.21 -0.01
C MET A 81 9.28 -2.23 -0.20
N LEU A 82 9.12 -1.25 0.71
CA LEU A 82 8.10 -0.20 0.56
C LEU A 82 8.31 0.62 -0.72
N VAL A 83 9.54 1.03 -1.02
CA VAL A 83 9.85 1.79 -2.25
C VAL A 83 9.49 0.98 -3.49
N VAL A 84 9.83 -0.31 -3.53
CA VAL A 84 9.47 -1.21 -4.63
C VAL A 84 7.96 -1.32 -4.78
N GLY A 85 7.25 -1.48 -3.66
CA GLY A 85 5.79 -1.52 -3.62
C GLY A 85 5.12 -0.27 -4.17
N LEU A 86 5.61 0.89 -3.74
CA LEU A 86 5.15 2.19 -4.22
C LEU A 86 5.43 2.36 -5.73
N ALA A 87 6.61 1.93 -6.19
CA ALA A 87 6.95 1.96 -7.61
C ALA A 87 5.99 1.07 -8.43
N LEU A 88 5.71 -0.15 -7.98
CA LEU A 88 4.75 -1.05 -8.62
C LEU A 88 3.33 -0.47 -8.64
N ALA A 89 2.90 0.15 -7.54
CA ALA A 89 1.62 0.85 -7.47
C ALA A 89 1.52 2.01 -8.50
N LEU A 90 2.60 2.78 -8.66
CA LEU A 90 2.66 3.85 -9.67
C LEU A 90 2.63 3.28 -11.10
N VAL A 91 3.35 2.20 -11.37
CA VAL A 91 3.30 1.52 -12.67
C VAL A 91 1.88 1.03 -12.96
N ALA A 92 1.22 0.41 -11.98
CA ALA A 92 -0.16 -0.05 -12.13
C ALA A 92 -1.13 1.12 -12.39
N LEU A 93 -0.96 2.26 -11.70
CA LEU A 93 -1.72 3.48 -11.97
C LEU A 93 -1.53 3.98 -13.40
N ILE A 94 -0.29 4.01 -13.89
CA ILE A 94 0.03 4.45 -15.26
C ILE A 94 -0.64 3.52 -16.27
N VAL A 95 -0.55 2.20 -16.08
CA VAL A 95 -1.17 1.21 -16.96
C VAL A 95 -2.69 1.37 -16.99
N VAL A 96 -3.34 1.50 -15.82
CA VAL A 96 -4.80 1.70 -15.74
C VAL A 96 -5.22 3.01 -16.38
N THR A 97 -4.45 4.08 -16.18
CA THR A 97 -4.74 5.39 -16.78
C THR A 97 -4.58 5.33 -18.31
N ALA A 98 -3.51 4.69 -18.80
CA ALA A 98 -3.29 4.49 -20.23
C ALA A 98 -4.44 3.69 -20.87
N MET A 99 -4.83 2.56 -20.26
CA MET A 99 -5.96 1.75 -20.75
C MET A 99 -7.26 2.55 -20.84
N ARG A 100 -7.56 3.39 -19.85
CA ARG A 100 -8.75 4.27 -19.88
C ARG A 100 -8.69 5.29 -21.02
N VAL A 101 -7.52 5.89 -21.26
CA VAL A 101 -7.34 6.89 -22.33
C VAL A 101 -7.44 6.23 -23.72
N PHE A 102 -6.78 5.09 -23.93
CA PHE A 102 -6.84 4.37 -25.21
C PHE A 102 -8.22 3.78 -25.48
N GLY A 103 -8.86 3.19 -24.47
CA GLY A 103 -10.23 2.65 -24.59
C GLY A 103 -11.27 3.73 -24.92
N ALA A 104 -11.14 4.93 -24.36
CA ALA A 104 -12.02 6.05 -24.69
C ALA A 104 -11.86 6.52 -26.15
N ARG A 105 -10.66 6.44 -26.72
CA ARG A 105 -10.39 6.80 -28.12
C ARG A 105 -10.95 5.78 -29.12
N SER A 106 -10.91 4.48 -28.78
CA SER A 106 -11.48 3.45 -29.66
C SER A 106 -13.01 3.53 -29.76
N SER A 107 -13.70 3.92 -28.67
CA SER A 107 -15.16 4.08 -28.68
C SER A 107 -15.65 5.30 -29.47
N SER A 108 -14.83 6.33 -29.66
CA SER A 108 -15.20 7.51 -30.46
C SER A 108 -15.03 7.34 -31.97
N GLN A 109 -14.44 6.22 -32.41
CA GLN A 109 -14.19 5.91 -33.83
C GLN A 109 -15.14 4.83 -34.39
N SER A 110 -16.10 4.37 -33.58
CA SER A 110 -17.16 3.45 -34.02
C SER A 110 -18.30 4.28 -34.62
N PRO A 111 -18.61 4.16 -35.93
CA PRO A 111 -19.69 4.90 -36.59
C PRO A 111 -21.09 4.46 -36.15
#